data_AF-A0A8C3FQH7-F1
#
_entry.id   AF-A0A8C3FQH7-F1
#
_cell.length_a   1.000
_cell.length_b   1.000
_cell.length_c   1.000
_cell.angle_alpha   90.00
_cell.angle_beta   90.00
_cell.angle_gamma   90.00
#
_symmetry.space_group_name_H-M   'P 1'
#
loop_
_entity.id
_entity.type
_entity.pdbx_description
1 polymer ?
#
loop_
_entity_poly.entity_id
_entity_poly.type
_entity_poly.pdbx_seq_one_letter_code
_entity_poly.pdbx_strand_id
1 'polypeptide(L)'
;QTRASYQQFVNQHVDFPRSRVPNNQNYCDLLMQRRGLTRPACKPINTFIHAPAGQNLYDSTGTFRVTTCREAPSSRPRRCRYRASVRVTRVRVACNSNLPVHLEPTYLS
;
A
#
# COMPACT_ATOMS: atom_id res chain seq x y z
N GLN A 1 3.71 9.00 20.27
CA GLN A 1 3.04 8.29 19.14
C GLN A 1 2.60 9.36 18.14
N THR A 2 3.21 9.43 16.96
CA THR A 2 2.74 10.35 15.91
C THR A 2 1.40 9.84 15.40
N ARG A 3 0.33 10.64 15.57
CA ARG A 3 -1.00 10.34 15.06
C ARG A 3 -0.92 10.10 13.55
N ALA A 4 -1.48 8.98 13.07
CA ALA A 4 -1.50 8.70 11.65
C ALA A 4 -2.25 9.81 10.89
N SER A 5 -1.68 10.26 9.78
CA SER A 5 -2.24 11.34 8.97
C SER A 5 -2.69 10.85 7.60
N TYR A 6 -3.60 11.61 6.97
CA TYR A 6 -4.02 11.37 5.59
C TYR A 6 -2.84 11.33 4.63
N GLN A 7 -1.88 12.24 4.79
CA GLN A 7 -0.67 12.27 3.96
C GLN A 7 0.15 10.99 4.09
N GLN A 8 0.28 10.45 5.32
CA GLN A 8 0.93 9.17 5.54
C GLN A 8 0.15 8.03 4.91
N PHE A 9 -1.18 8.01 5.04
CA PHE A 9 -2.03 7.02 4.38
C PHE A 9 -1.85 7.03 2.86
N VAL A 10 -1.93 8.19 2.22
CA VAL A 10 -1.75 8.33 0.76
C VAL A 10 -0.35 7.88 0.34
N ASN A 11 0.68 8.30 1.05
CA ASN A 11 2.06 7.89 0.76
C ASN A 11 2.23 6.36 0.89
N GLN A 12 1.60 5.73 1.88
CA GLN A 12 1.77 4.30 2.11
C GLN A 12 0.88 3.45 1.22
N HIS A 13 -0.32 3.91 0.89
CA HIS A 13 -1.38 3.04 0.39
C HIS A 13 -1.97 3.44 -0.95
N VAL A 14 -1.65 4.59 -1.53
CA VAL A 14 -2.23 5.02 -2.81
C VAL A 14 -1.16 5.11 -3.90
N ASP A 15 -1.42 4.50 -5.05
CA ASP A 15 -0.62 4.63 -6.27
C ASP A 15 -1.55 4.73 -7.47
N PHE A 16 -1.94 5.97 -7.79
CA PHE A 16 -2.86 6.28 -8.87
C PHE A 16 -2.45 7.56 -9.63
N PRO A 17 -2.35 7.53 -10.99
CA PRO A 17 -2.41 6.33 -11.82
C PRO A 17 -1.31 5.34 -11.43
N ARG A 18 -1.55 4.05 -11.65
CA ARG A 18 -0.60 3.01 -11.27
C ARG A 18 0.76 3.26 -11.94
N SER A 19 1.82 3.27 -11.15
CA SER A 19 3.19 3.42 -11.64
C SER A 19 3.51 2.33 -12.68
N ARG A 20 4.04 2.74 -13.84
CA ARG A 20 4.40 1.84 -14.94
C ARG A 20 5.73 1.16 -14.63
N VAL A 21 5.66 -0.10 -14.19
CA VAL A 21 6.83 -0.94 -13.89
C VAL A 21 6.63 -2.28 -14.59
N PRO A 22 7.66 -2.86 -15.25
CA PRO A 22 7.48 -4.00 -16.16
C PRO A 22 6.84 -5.25 -15.54
N ASN A 23 7.01 -5.47 -14.23
CA ASN A 23 6.38 -6.58 -13.53
C ASN A 23 5.99 -6.20 -12.08
N ASN A 24 5.09 -6.98 -11.49
CA ASN A 24 4.54 -6.72 -10.16
C ASN A 24 5.59 -6.83 -9.04
N GLN A 25 6.56 -7.72 -9.19
CA GLN A 25 7.66 -7.91 -8.23
C GLN A 25 8.54 -6.65 -8.14
N ASN A 26 9.04 -6.18 -9.28
CA ASN A 26 9.80 -4.94 -9.41
C ASN A 26 8.96 -3.73 -8.99
N TYR A 27 7.65 -3.74 -9.24
CA TYR A 27 6.76 -2.70 -8.73
C TYR A 27 6.81 -2.63 -7.21
N CYS A 28 6.69 -3.76 -6.51
CA CYS A 28 6.76 -3.78 -5.05
C CYS A 28 8.13 -3.37 -4.52
N ASP A 29 9.21 -3.94 -5.07
CA ASP A 29 10.59 -3.57 -4.69
C ASP A 29 10.82 -2.05 -4.82
N LEU A 30 10.39 -1.47 -5.95
CA LEU A 30 10.54 -0.04 -6.25
C LEU A 30 9.66 0.85 -5.38
N LEU A 31 8.36 0.56 -5.29
CA LEU A 31 7.43 1.44 -4.59
C LEU A 31 7.63 1.39 -3.08
N MET A 32 7.88 0.22 -2.50
CA MET A 32 8.21 0.12 -1.07
C MET A 32 9.43 0.97 -0.72
N GLN A 33 10.46 0.97 -1.58
CA GLN A 33 11.62 1.83 -1.41
C GLN A 33 11.28 3.32 -1.56
N ARG A 34 10.61 3.70 -2.66
CA ARG A 34 10.26 5.11 -2.95
C ARG A 34 9.37 5.74 -1.88
N ARG A 35 8.50 4.95 -1.25
CA ARG A 35 7.60 5.41 -0.19
C ARG A 35 8.22 5.36 1.21
N GLY A 36 9.51 5.00 1.32
CA GLY A 36 10.24 4.96 2.58
C GLY A 36 9.91 3.75 3.46
N LEU A 37 9.25 2.73 2.93
CA LEU A 37 8.75 1.55 3.67
C LEU A 37 9.80 0.44 3.82
N THR A 38 11.07 0.80 3.67
CA THR A 38 12.23 -0.10 3.72
C THR A 38 13.28 0.34 4.75
N ARG A 39 12.95 1.35 5.56
CA ARG A 39 13.84 1.93 6.58
C ARG A 39 13.08 2.15 7.90
N PRO A 40 13.73 1.91 9.06
CA PRO A 40 15.05 1.30 9.22
C PRO A 40 15.07 -0.20 8.86
N ALA A 41 13.89 -0.83 8.80
CA ALA A 41 13.69 -2.21 8.40
C ALA A 41 12.70 -2.31 7.24
N CYS A 42 12.66 -3.47 6.58
CA CYS A 42 11.66 -3.78 5.57
C CYS A 42 10.28 -3.84 6.22
N LYS A 43 9.32 -3.05 5.74
CA LYS A 43 7.93 -3.18 6.19
C LYS A 43 7.40 -4.55 5.73
N PRO A 44 6.92 -5.44 6.61
CA PRO A 44 6.61 -6.83 6.23
C PRO A 44 5.50 -6.97 5.19
N ILE A 45 4.50 -6.08 5.25
CA ILE A 45 3.39 -6.08 4.32
C ILE A 45 2.89 -4.66 4.06
N ASN A 46 2.50 -4.39 2.82
CA ASN A 46 1.84 -3.15 2.45
C ASN A 46 0.96 -3.35 1.22
N THR A 47 -0.17 -2.66 1.16
CA THR A 47 -1.08 -2.72 0.01
C THR A 47 -1.17 -1.35 -0.64
N PHE A 48 -0.98 -1.31 -1.95
CA PHE A 48 -1.19 -0.13 -2.79
C PHE A 48 -2.53 -0.24 -3.51
N ILE A 49 -3.35 0.78 -3.38
CA ILE A 49 -4.66 0.92 -4.01
C ILE A 49 -4.49 1.75 -5.27
N HIS A 50 -4.98 1.24 -6.39
CA HIS A 50 -4.90 1.89 -7.68
C HIS A 50 -6.18 2.68 -7.98
N ALA A 51 -6.44 3.69 -7.15
CA ALA A 51 -7.57 4.60 -7.28
C ALA A 51 -7.23 6.00 -6.76
N PRO A 52 -7.91 7.07 -7.22
CA PRO A 52 -7.72 8.42 -6.68
C PRO A 52 -8.03 8.48 -5.18
N ALA A 53 -7.19 9.18 -4.42
CA ALA A 53 -7.34 9.30 -2.97
C ALA A 53 -8.55 10.13 -2.51
N GLY A 54 -9.15 10.93 -3.40
CA GLY A 54 -10.11 11.98 -3.04
C GLY A 54 -11.59 11.66 -3.24
N GLN A 55 -11.97 10.61 -3.97
CA GLN A 55 -13.39 10.42 -4.34
C GLN A 55 -14.01 9.07 -3.93
N ASN A 56 -13.21 8.00 -3.73
CA ASN A 56 -13.80 6.66 -3.58
C ASN A 56 -13.16 5.79 -2.48
N LEU A 57 -12.14 6.27 -1.76
CA LEU A 57 -11.55 5.49 -0.65
C LEU A 57 -12.28 5.70 0.67
N TYR A 58 -12.95 6.85 0.84
CA TYR A 58 -13.63 7.24 2.07
C TYR A 58 -15.00 6.56 2.23
N ASP A 59 -15.73 6.36 1.13
CA ASP A 59 -17.05 5.73 1.10
C ASP A 59 -17.10 4.62 0.03
N SER A 60 -16.15 3.69 0.15
CA SER A 60 -15.90 2.68 -0.87
C SER A 60 -17.00 1.60 -0.83
N THR A 61 -18.07 1.79 -1.59
CA THR A 61 -19.05 0.74 -1.88
C THR A 61 -18.61 -0.19 -3.02
N GLY A 62 -17.49 0.13 -3.68
CA GLY A 62 -16.93 -0.58 -4.83
C GLY A 62 -15.71 -1.45 -4.52
N THR A 63 -15.22 -2.14 -5.55
CA THR A 63 -13.97 -2.88 -5.53
C THR A 63 -12.87 -2.09 -6.25
N PHE A 64 -11.63 -2.27 -5.82
CA PHE A 64 -10.47 -1.59 -6.36
C PHE A 64 -9.42 -2.61 -6.75
N ARG A 65 -8.69 -2.31 -7.83
CA ARG A 65 -7.45 -3.04 -8.12
C ARG A 65 -6.42 -2.64 -7.08
N VAL A 66 -5.85 -3.63 -6.41
CA VAL A 66 -4.81 -3.46 -5.39
C VAL A 66 -3.60 -4.32 -5.72
N THR A 67 -2.42 -3.86 -5.29
CA THR A 67 -1.19 -4.65 -5.27
C THR A 67 -0.70 -4.77 -3.83
N THR A 68 -0.71 -5.99 -3.29
CA THR A 68 -0.15 -6.31 -1.97
C THR A 68 1.30 -6.74 -2.13
N CYS A 69 2.19 -6.06 -1.43
CA CYS A 69 3.61 -6.33 -1.35
C CYS A 69 3.91 -7.00 0.00
N ARG A 70 4.38 -8.25 -0.03
CA ARG A 70 4.79 -9.00 1.16
C ARG A 70 6.30 -9.23 1.12
N GLU A 71 7.00 -8.92 2.19
CA GLU A 71 8.43 -9.14 2.30
C GLU A 71 8.78 -10.59 1.96
N ALA A 72 9.77 -10.77 1.09
CA ALA A 72 10.28 -12.07 0.71
C ALA A 72 11.27 -12.58 1.78
N PRO A 73 11.34 -13.90 2.02
CA PRO A 73 12.31 -14.48 2.97
C PRO A 73 13.78 -14.15 2.66
N SER A 74 14.10 -13.81 1.41
CA SER A 74 15.45 -13.43 0.98
C SER A 74 15.82 -11.97 1.29
N SER A 75 14.90 -11.19 1.87
CA SER A 75 15.14 -9.79 2.22
C SER A 75 16.22 -9.66 3.29
N ARG A 76 16.99 -8.57 3.19
CA ARG A 76 18.01 -8.19 4.17
C ARG A 76 17.91 -6.70 4.48
N PRO A 77 18.42 -6.22 5.62
CA PRO A 77 18.52 -4.79 5.87
C PRO A 77 19.15 -4.07 4.66
N ARG A 78 18.52 -2.97 4.21
CA ARG A 78 18.88 -2.17 3.01
C ARG A 78 18.71 -2.88 1.65
N ARG A 79 18.32 -4.16 1.61
CA ARG A 79 18.05 -4.94 0.39
C ARG A 79 16.71 -5.67 0.52
N CYS A 80 15.64 -4.90 0.71
CA CYS A 80 14.29 -5.45 0.83
C CYS A 80 13.79 -5.97 -0.53
N ARG A 81 13.22 -7.17 -0.52
CA ARG A 81 12.59 -7.81 -1.68
C ARG A 81 11.15 -8.18 -1.34
N TYR A 82 10.23 -8.05 -2.29
CA TYR A 82 8.80 -8.13 -2.00
C TYR A 82 8.01 -8.93 -3.00
N ARG A 83 7.38 -10.03 -2.57
CA ARG A 83 6.40 -10.74 -3.40
C ARG A 83 5.17 -9.89 -3.62
N ALA A 84 4.71 -9.83 -4.87
CA ALA A 84 3.52 -9.06 -5.25
C ALA A 84 2.32 -9.97 -5.49
N SER A 85 1.16 -9.58 -4.94
CA SER A 85 -0.14 -10.18 -5.25
C SER A 85 -1.08 -9.09 -5.75
N VAL A 86 -1.73 -9.31 -6.89
CA VAL A 86 -2.67 -8.35 -7.48
C VAL A 86 -4.07 -8.92 -7.36
N ARG A 87 -5.01 -8.13 -6.83
CA ARG A 87 -6.41 -8.51 -6.69
C ARG A 87 -7.33 -7.33 -7.04
N VAL A 88 -8.58 -7.62 -7.34
CA VAL A 88 -9.67 -6.65 -7.35
C VAL A 88 -10.56 -6.97 -6.16
N THR A 89 -10.61 -6.08 -5.16
CA THR A 89 -11.29 -6.36 -3.89
C THR A 89 -11.81 -5.08 -3.24
N ARG A 90 -12.70 -5.22 -2.26
CA ARG A 90 -13.16 -4.09 -1.44
C ARG A 90 -12.03 -3.67 -0.49
N VAL A 91 -11.92 -2.38 -0.25
CA VAL A 91 -10.97 -1.83 0.73
C VAL A 91 -11.71 -1.32 1.96
N ARG A 92 -11.09 -1.44 3.13
CA ARG A 92 -11.62 -0.89 4.38
C ARG A 92 -10.57 0.01 5.00
N VAL A 93 -10.97 1.19 5.44
CA VAL A 93 -10.07 2.19 6.01
C VAL A 93 -10.64 2.69 7.33
N ALA A 94 -9.77 3.02 8.28
CA ALA A 94 -10.14 3.80 9.45
C ALA A 94 -9.94 5.29 9.15
N CYS A 95 -10.88 6.11 9.59
CA CYS A 95 -10.93 7.53 9.28
C CYS A 95 -10.74 8.39 10.53
N ASN A 96 -10.14 9.57 10.35
CA ASN A 96 -10.03 10.61 11.36
C ASN A 96 -10.51 11.93 10.74
N SER A 97 -11.50 12.58 11.35
CA SER A 97 -12.14 13.78 10.79
C SER A 97 -12.51 13.61 9.31
N ASN A 98 -13.13 12.46 8.98
CA ASN A 98 -13.53 12.08 7.62
C ASN A 98 -12.39 11.89 6.60
N LEU A 99 -11.15 11.70 7.05
CA LEU A 99 -10.01 11.40 6.19
C LEU A 99 -9.44 10.01 6.50
N PRO A 100 -9.14 9.17 5.49
CA PRO A 100 -8.54 7.86 5.73
C PRO A 100 -7.13 8.02 6.30
N VAL A 101 -6.87 7.33 7.40
CA VAL A 101 -5.58 7.38 8.11
C VAL A 101 -4.95 6.00 8.30
N HIS A 102 -5.75 4.95 8.27
CA HIS A 102 -5.28 3.56 8.32
C HIS A 102 -5.96 2.72 7.26
N LEU A 103 -5.18 1.88 6.58
CA LEU A 103 -5.73 0.80 5.76
C LEU A 103 -5.90 -0.42 6.65
N GLU A 104 -7.14 -0.87 6.80
CA GLU A 104 -7.41 -2.13 7.48
C GLU A 104 -6.93 -3.28 6.59
N PRO A 105 -6.45 -4.38 7.18
CA PRO A 105 -6.01 -5.51 6.39
C PRO A 105 -7.18 -6.08 5.59
N THR A 106 -7.20 -5.79 4.29
CA THR A 106 -8.23 -6.28 3.38
C THR A 106 -7.96 -7.76 3.13
N TYR A 107 -8.64 -8.60 3.91
CA TYR A 107 -8.66 -10.06 3.83
C TYR A 107 -7.28 -10.67 3.61
N LEU A 108 -6.37 -10.47 4.57
CA LEU A 108 -5.03 -11.07 4.54
C LEU A 108 -5.08 -12.61 4.46
N SER A 109 -5.11 -13.11 3.22
CA SER A 109 -4.43 -14.30 2.65
C SER A 109 -4.63 -14.32 1.14
#